data_AF-A0AAW0G190-F1
#
_entry.id   AF-A0AAW0G190-F1
#
_cell.length_a   1.000
_cell.length_b   1.000
_cell.length_c   1.000
_cell.angle_alpha   90.00
_cell.angle_beta   90.00
_cell.angle_gamma   90.00
#
_symmetry.space_group_name_H-M   'P 1'
#
loop_
_entity.id
_entity.type
_entity.pdbx_description
1 polymer ?
#
loop_
_entity_poly.entity_id
_entity_poly.type
_entity_poly.pdbx_seq_one_letter_code
_entity_poly.pdbx_strand_id
1 'polypeptide(L)' 'MSGLSLQAKRWRTIMVTVPIIGATSLVLYQRLVLGKPQRKLPQRDDAEGIKRKVIELKPEDTTSNTGHRE' A
#
# COMPACT_ATOMS: atom_id res chain seq x y z
N MET A 1 -28.98 -11.91 -8.14
CA MET A 1 -27.82 -10.99 -8.20
C MET A 1 -27.69 -10.45 -9.61
N SER A 2 -28.19 -9.25 -9.85
CA SER A 2 -28.18 -8.63 -11.18
C SER A 2 -26.74 -8.24 -11.52
N GLY A 3 -26.05 -9.10 -12.28
CA GLY A 3 -24.69 -8.85 -12.73
C GLY A 3 -24.65 -7.58 -13.57
N LEU A 4 -23.80 -6.62 -13.18
CA LEU A 4 -23.56 -5.41 -13.96
C LEU A 4 -23.22 -5.79 -15.40
N SER A 5 -23.85 -5.12 -16.39
CA SER A 5 -23.58 -5.40 -17.80
C SER A 5 -22.07 -5.27 -18.07
N LEU A 6 -21.55 -6.06 -19.00
CA LEU A 6 -20.12 -6.08 -19.35
C LEU A 6 -19.58 -4.67 -19.66
N GLN A 7 -20.44 -3.79 -20.16
CA GLN A 7 -20.15 -2.39 -20.45
C GLN A 7 -19.89 -1.57 -19.19
N ALA A 8 -20.69 -1.74 -18.14
CA ALA A 8 -20.50 -1.06 -16.85
C ALA A 8 -19.20 -1.49 -16.16
N LYS A 9 -18.84 -2.78 -16.28
CA LYS A 9 -17.57 -3.30 -15.74
C LYS A 9 -16.36 -2.70 -16.45
N ARG A 10 -16.41 -2.57 -17.78
CA ARG A 10 -15.36 -1.91 -18.59
C ARG A 10 -15.22 -0.42 -18.24
N TRP A 11 -16.34 0.29 -18.10
CA TRP A 11 -16.34 1.69 -17.71
C TRP A 11 -15.68 1.92 -16.34
N ARG A 12 -15.97 1.05 -15.37
CA ARG A 12 -15.34 1.10 -14.05
C ARG A 12 -13.82 0.90 -14.14
N THR A 13 -13.36 -0.03 -14.96
CA THR A 13 -11.93 -0.21 -15.20
C THR A 13 -11.32 1.04 -15.81
N ILE A 14 -11.92 1.61 -16.85
CA ILE A 14 -11.39 2.83 -17.50
C ILE A 14 -11.30 3.99 -16.51
N MET A 15 -12.37 4.22 -15.72
CA MET A 15 -12.40 5.30 -14.73
C MET A 15 -11.34 5.15 -13.64
N VAL A 16 -10.91 3.94 -13.28
CA VAL A 16 -9.88 3.72 -12.26
C VAL A 16 -8.48 3.71 -12.88
N THR A 17 -8.31 3.10 -14.04
CA THR A 17 -6.98 2.84 -14.62
C THR A 17 -6.41 4.09 -15.29
N VAL A 18 -7.25 4.88 -15.97
CA VAL A 18 -6.79 6.08 -16.69
C VAL A 18 -6.20 7.13 -15.73
N PRO A 19 -6.81 7.47 -14.58
CA PRO A 19 -6.20 8.39 -13.63
C PRO A 19 -4.88 7.89 -13.05
N ILE A 20 -4.75 6.59 -12.76
CA ILE A 20 -3.51 6.00 -12.26
C ILE A 20 -2.40 6.17 -13.28
N ILE A 21 -2.65 5.82 -14.55
CA ILE A 21 -1.68 5.98 -15.65
C ILE A 21 -1.33 7.45 -15.84
N GLY A 22 -2.31 8.36 -15.77
CA GLY A 22 -2.08 9.80 -15.88
C GLY A 22 -1.18 10.33 -14.77
N ALA A 23 -1.43 9.94 -13.52
CA ALA A 23 -0.62 10.33 -12.37
C ALA A 23 0.81 9.79 -12.47
N THR A 24 1.00 8.52 -12.82
CA THR A 24 2.35 7.93 -12.96
C THR A 24 3.13 8.57 -14.10
N SER A 25 2.47 8.83 -15.24
CA SER A 25 3.07 9.51 -16.39
C SER A 25 3.49 10.94 -16.04
N LEU A 26 2.65 11.68 -15.30
CA LEU A 26 2.97 13.03 -14.85
C LEU A 26 4.17 13.03 -13.88
N VAL A 27 4.24 12.06 -12.96
CA VAL A 27 5.39 11.92 -12.06
C VAL A 27 6.66 11.59 -12.84
N LEU A 28 6.60 10.68 -13.80
CA LEU A 28 7.74 10.34 -14.66
C LEU A 28 8.20 11.56 -15.46
N TYR A 29 7.27 12.32 -16.05
CA TYR A 29 7.58 13.55 -16.77
C TYR A 29 8.30 14.56 -15.88
N GLN A 30 7.82 14.75 -14.65
CA GLN A 30 8.47 15.62 -13.68
C GLN A 30 9.89 15.16 -13.28
N ARG A 31 10.16 13.85 -13.30
CA ARG A 31 11.46 13.29 -12.94
C ARG A 31 12.44 13.28 -14.11
N LEU A 32 12.03 12.76 -15.27
CA LEU A 32 12.92 12.56 -16.41
C LEU A 32 13.09 13.84 -17.23
N VAL A 33 12.02 14.61 -17.46
CA VAL A 33 12.06 15.78 -18.34
C VAL A 33 12.40 17.04 -17.56
N LEU A 34 11.72 17.25 -16.43
CA LEU A 34 11.92 18.45 -15.59
C LEU A 34 13.06 18.30 -14.57
N GLY A 35 13.64 17.11 -14.42
CA GLY A 35 14.79 16.88 -13.54
C GLY A 35 14.54 17.18 -12.06
N LYS A 36 13.28 17.19 -11.60
CA LYS A 36 12.96 17.57 -10.22
C LYS A 36 13.68 16.63 -9.24
N PRO A 37 14.36 17.17 -8.21
CA PRO A 37 15.11 16.34 -7.25
C PRO A 37 14.15 15.35 -6.58
N GLN A 38 14.38 14.05 -6.84
CA GLN A 38 13.64 12.98 -6.18
C GLN A 38 14.02 13.00 -4.70
N ARG A 39 13.04 12.98 -3.79
CA ARG A 39 13.30 12.79 -2.36
C ARG A 39 14.05 11.47 -2.20
N LYS A 40 15.35 11.56 -1.95
CA LYS A 40 16.17 10.39 -1.59
C LYS A 40 15.64 9.94 -0.24
N LEU A 41 15.09 8.73 -0.18
CA LEU A 41 14.91 8.11 1.13
C LEU A 41 16.33 7.98 1.71
N PRO A 42 16.54 8.28 3.01
CA PRO A 42 17.76 7.84 3.65
C PRO A 42 17.84 6.35 3.40
N GLN A 43 18.87 5.93 2.68
CA GLN A 43 19.19 4.54 2.48
C GLN A 43 19.56 4.02 3.87
N ARG A 44 18.56 3.49 4.58
CA ARG A 44 18.77 2.81 5.84
C ARG A 44 19.54 1.55 5.50
N ASP A 45 20.79 1.49 5.93
CA ASP A 45 21.62 0.28 5.99
C ASP A 45 21.11 -0.69 7.08
N ASP A 46 19.81 -0.76 7.31
CA ASP A 46 19.23 -1.42 8.46
C ASP A 46 17.86 -2.00 8.09
N ALA A 47 17.96 -3.19 7.47
CA ALA A 47 16.89 -4.16 7.25
C ALA A 47 16.12 -4.57 8.53
N GLU A 48 16.44 -4.00 9.69
CA GLU A 48 15.80 -4.24 10.98
C GLU A 48 14.57 -3.36 11.24
N GLY A 49 14.49 -2.17 10.64
CA GLY A 49 13.44 -1.18 10.96
C GLY A 49 12.05 -1.56 10.46
N ILE A 50 11.94 -2.39 9.41
CA ILE A 50 10.64 -2.79 8.84
C ILE A 50 10.01 -3.95 9.64
N LYS A 51 10.82 -4.79 10.29
CA LYS A 51 10.30 -5.94 11.05
C LYS A 51 9.53 -5.51 12.31
N ARG A 52 10.00 -4.49 13.04
CA ARG A 52 9.34 -4.06 14.30
C ARG A 52 7.94 -3.48 14.08
N LYS A 53 7.73 -2.69 13.02
CA LYS A 53 6.43 -2.04 12.76
C LYS A 53 5.32 -3.00 12.33
N VAL A 54 5.67 -4.15 11.74
CA VAL A 54 4.70 -5.17 11.31
C VAL A 54 4.27 -6.07 12.47
N ILE A 55 5.13 -6.26 13.48
CA ILE A 55 4.85 -7.11 14.65
C ILE A 55 3.90 -6.41 15.64
N GLU A 56 3.95 -5.08 15.75
CA GLU A 56 3.14 -4.29 16.69
C GLU A 56 1.63 -4.23 16.35
N LEU A 57 1.23 -4.66 15.14
CA LEU A 57 -0.17 -4.66 14.70
C LEU A 57 -0.87 -6.03 14.85
N LYS A 58 -0.22 -7.04 15.44
CA LYS A 58 -0.90 -8.28 15.80
C LYS A 58 -1.34 -8.18 17.26
N PRO A 59 -2.64 -7.99 17.56
CA PRO A 59 -3.11 -8.11 18.94
C PRO A 59 -2.91 -9.58 19.36
N GLU A 60 -1.93 -9.79 20.23
CA GLU A 60 -1.74 -11.01 20.98
C GLU A 60 -2.75 -11.00 22.13
N ASP A 61 -3.95 -11.51 21.89
CA ASP A 61 -4.89 -11.87 22.96
C ASP A 61 -5.69 -13.09 22.52
N THR A 62 -5.04 -14.26 22.57
CA THR A 62 -5.73 -15.55 22.64
C THR A 62 -5.03 -16.40 23.70
N THR A 63 -5.54 -16.24 24.94
CA THR A 63 -5.65 -17.24 26.01
C THR A 63 -4.44 -18.13 26.33
N SER A 64 -3.81 -17.90 27.49
CA SER A 64 -3.41 -18.98 28.40
C SER A 64 -3.06 -18.47 29.82
N ASN A 65 -3.89 -18.82 30.81
CA ASN A 65 -3.43 -19.07 32.17
C ASN A 65 -4.47 -19.98 32.86
N THR A 66 -4.08 -21.25 32.97
CA THR A 66 -4.61 -22.21 33.93
C THR A 66 -3.88 -21.99 35.27
N GLY A 67 -4.64 -21.53 36.28
CA GLY A 67 -4.57 -21.93 37.69
C GLY A 67 -3.36 -21.53 38.56
N HIS A 68 -3.61 -20.73 39.61
CA HIS A 68 -3.07 -20.99 40.96
C HIS A 68 -3.77 -20.18 42.08
N ARG A 69 -4.19 -20.90 43.14
CA ARG A 69 -4.39 -20.47 44.56
C ARG A 69 -5.45 -19.39 44.87
N GLU A 70 -6.48 -19.75 45.66
CA GLU A 70 -6.57 -19.53 47.12
C GLU A 70 -7.45 -20.62 47.76
#